data_AF-A0A2K5N508-F1
#
_entry.id   AF-A0A2K5N508-F1
#
_cell.length_a   1.000
_cell.length_b   1.000
_cell.length_c   1.000
_cell.angle_alpha   90.00
_cell.angle_beta   90.00
_cell.angle_gamma   90.00
#
_symmetry.space_group_name_H-M   'P 1'
#
loop_
_entity.id
_entity.type
_entity.pdbx_description
1 polymer ?
#
loop_
_entity_poly.entity_id
_entity_poly.type
_entity_poly.pdbx_seq_one_letter_code
_entity_poly.pdbx_strand_id
1 'polypeptide(L)'
;MCPFSTSSSDLTSACTPSFPGARPCIPKSFGYSSVVCVCNATYCDSLEPLTFPALGTFSRYESTRSGRRMELSTGTIQANRTGTGLLLNPAKPETEVSRKVKGLLEGGCCSTSFLSNPPPSLQLAQRPVSLLASPWTSPTWLKTNGAVNGKGSLKGQPGDIYHQTWARYFVKFLDAYAEHKLQFWAVTAENEPSAGLLSGYPFQCLGFTPEHQRDFIARDLGPTLANSTHHNVRLLMLDDQRLLLPHWAKVVLTDPEAAKYVHGIAVHWYLDFLAPAKATLGETHRLFPNTMLFASEACVGSKFWEQSVRLGSWDRGMQYSHSIIT
;
A
#
# COMPACT_ATOMS: atom_id res chain seq x y z
N MET A 1 -24.50 28.14 -16.82
CA MET A 1 -25.83 28.48 -16.27
C MET A 1 -26.85 27.72 -17.10
N CYS A 2 -27.54 26.74 -16.52
CA CYS A 2 -28.66 26.06 -17.17
C CYS A 2 -29.98 26.70 -16.70
N PRO A 3 -30.98 26.88 -17.57
CA PRO A 3 -32.26 27.44 -17.18
C PRO A 3 -33.10 26.38 -16.44
N PHE A 4 -33.87 26.82 -15.46
CA PHE A 4 -34.89 26.00 -14.79
C PHE A 4 -36.10 25.83 -15.73
N SER A 5 -36.50 24.60 -16.04
CA SER A 5 -37.84 24.30 -16.57
C SER A 5 -38.49 23.21 -15.72
N THR A 6 -39.68 23.52 -15.21
CA THR A 6 -40.55 22.67 -14.40
C THR A 6 -41.45 21.81 -15.28
N SER A 7 -41.13 20.52 -15.43
CA SER A 7 -42.12 19.49 -15.81
C SER A 7 -41.60 18.09 -15.50
N SER A 8 -42.38 17.33 -14.74
CA SER A 8 -42.09 15.98 -14.25
C SER A 8 -42.44 14.91 -15.27
N SER A 9 -41.53 14.62 -16.19
CA SER A 9 -41.48 13.37 -16.98
C SER A 9 -40.29 13.43 -17.95
N ASP A 10 -39.11 12.98 -17.48
CA ASP A 10 -37.98 12.44 -18.29
C ASP A 10 -36.71 12.43 -17.43
N LEU A 11 -36.58 11.39 -16.58
CA LEU A 11 -35.39 11.13 -15.76
C LEU A 11 -34.51 10.06 -16.42
N THR A 12 -34.06 10.31 -17.66
CA THR A 12 -32.98 9.54 -18.31
C THR A 12 -32.11 10.43 -19.19
N SER A 13 -31.63 11.54 -18.65
CA SER A 13 -30.44 12.21 -19.20
C SER A 13 -29.32 12.11 -18.17
N ALA A 14 -28.54 11.03 -18.26
CA ALA A 14 -27.25 10.97 -17.59
C ALA A 14 -26.41 12.11 -18.17
N CYS A 15 -26.13 13.13 -17.36
CA CYS A 15 -25.10 14.11 -17.67
C CYS A 15 -23.79 13.34 -17.86
N THR A 16 -23.40 13.10 -19.11
CA THR A 16 -22.05 12.66 -19.43
C THR A 16 -21.11 13.77 -18.96
N PRO A 17 -20.16 13.50 -18.06
CA PRO A 17 -19.17 14.50 -17.71
C PRO A 17 -18.39 14.83 -18.98
N SER A 18 -18.54 16.06 -19.49
CA SER A 18 -17.59 16.59 -20.47
C SER A 18 -16.27 16.77 -19.72
N PHE A 19 -15.34 15.82 -19.90
CA PHE A 19 -14.01 15.96 -19.34
C PHE A 19 -13.31 17.12 -20.06
N PRO A 20 -12.93 18.21 -19.36
CA PRO A 20 -12.02 19.18 -19.95
C PRO A 20 -10.73 18.44 -20.31
N GLY A 21 -10.13 18.76 -21.47
CA GLY A 21 -8.87 18.16 -21.94
C GLY A 21 -7.73 18.28 -20.91
N ALA A 22 -6.60 17.62 -21.17
CA ALA A 22 -5.48 17.59 -20.23
C ALA A 22 -5.09 19.01 -19.77
N ARG A 23 -4.99 19.21 -18.45
CA ARG A 23 -4.58 20.50 -17.87
C ARG A 23 -3.11 20.39 -17.46
N PRO A 24 -2.24 21.31 -17.90
CA PRO A 24 -0.82 21.24 -17.57
C PRO A 24 -0.54 21.55 -16.10
N CYS A 25 0.62 21.11 -15.62
CA CYS A 25 1.13 21.51 -14.31
C CYS A 25 1.40 23.04 -14.25
N ILE A 26 0.93 23.72 -13.21
CA ILE A 26 1.39 25.08 -12.87
C ILE A 26 2.61 24.96 -11.94
N PRO A 27 3.84 25.18 -12.45
CA PRO A 27 5.06 24.90 -11.70
C PRO A 27 5.32 25.98 -10.63
N LYS A 28 5.70 25.56 -9.43
CA LYS A 28 6.25 26.45 -8.40
C LYS A 28 7.52 25.86 -7.78
N SER A 29 8.58 26.67 -7.73
CA SER A 29 9.82 26.30 -7.05
C SER A 29 9.82 26.80 -5.60
N PHE A 30 10.42 26.00 -4.73
CA PHE A 30 10.68 26.33 -3.32
C PHE A 30 12.18 26.24 -2.99
N GLY A 31 13.05 26.33 -4.00
CA GLY A 31 14.51 26.28 -3.83
C GLY A 31 15.14 24.87 -3.83
N TYR A 32 14.36 23.83 -4.17
CA TYR A 32 14.85 22.45 -4.29
C TYR A 32 15.17 22.07 -5.74
N SER A 33 15.48 20.79 -5.98
CA SER A 33 15.99 20.27 -7.25
C SER A 33 14.97 20.30 -8.42
N SER A 34 13.68 20.51 -8.16
CA SER A 34 12.61 20.63 -9.16
C SER A 34 11.43 21.49 -8.66
N VAL A 35 10.29 21.43 -9.34
CA VAL A 35 9.05 22.19 -9.08
C VAL A 35 7.93 21.29 -8.56
N VAL A 36 6.98 21.87 -7.81
CA VAL A 36 5.68 21.25 -7.52
C VAL A 36 4.62 21.72 -8.52
N CYS A 37 3.54 20.96 -8.68
CA CYS A 37 2.35 21.39 -9.42
C CYS A 37 1.33 22.00 -8.45
N VAL A 38 0.98 23.27 -8.66
CA VAL A 38 0.07 23.99 -7.78
C VAL A 38 -1.38 23.73 -8.21
N CYS A 39 -2.17 23.19 -7.29
CA CYS A 39 -3.61 23.08 -7.42
C CYS A 39 -4.33 24.02 -6.44
N ASN A 40 -5.51 24.49 -6.81
CA ASN A 40 -6.40 25.29 -5.99
C ASN A 40 -7.86 24.85 -6.23
N ALA A 41 -8.83 25.58 -5.65
CA ALA A 41 -10.25 25.24 -5.75
C ALA A 41 -10.79 25.17 -7.20
N THR A 42 -10.17 25.88 -8.15
CA THR A 42 -10.65 26.00 -9.53
C THR A 42 -9.71 25.35 -10.56
N TYR A 43 -8.50 24.95 -10.15
CA TYR A 43 -7.47 24.46 -11.05
C TYR A 43 -6.66 23.32 -10.43
N CYS A 44 -6.42 22.26 -11.20
CA CYS A 44 -5.41 21.26 -10.91
C CYS A 44 -5.00 20.60 -12.22
N ASP A 45 -3.75 20.13 -12.35
CA ASP A 45 -3.34 19.38 -13.52
C ASP A 45 -4.14 18.07 -13.64
N SER A 46 -4.34 17.62 -14.88
CA SER A 46 -5.12 16.42 -15.17
C SER A 46 -4.62 15.75 -16.44
N LEU A 47 -4.64 14.42 -16.43
CA LEU A 47 -4.35 13.61 -17.60
C LEU A 47 -5.63 13.33 -18.37
N GLU A 48 -5.48 13.18 -19.68
CA GLU A 48 -6.54 12.61 -20.51
C GLU A 48 -6.73 11.12 -20.20
N PRO A 49 -7.94 10.57 -20.43
CA PRO A 49 -8.16 9.14 -20.34
C PRO A 49 -7.15 8.37 -21.18
N LEU A 50 -6.58 7.32 -20.59
CA LEU A 50 -5.58 6.49 -21.27
C LEU A 50 -6.18 5.82 -22.50
N THR A 51 -5.56 6.04 -23.66
CA THR A 51 -5.90 5.38 -24.93
C THR A 51 -4.76 4.49 -25.38
N PHE A 52 -5.10 3.36 -26.02
CA PHE A 52 -4.09 2.50 -26.62
C PHE A 52 -3.55 3.14 -27.91
N PRO A 53 -2.22 3.15 -28.12
CA PRO A 53 -1.64 3.62 -29.37
C PRO A 53 -2.01 2.67 -30.52
N ALA A 54 -2.01 3.19 -31.74
CA ALA A 54 -2.24 2.38 -32.94
C ALA A 54 -1.16 1.30 -33.09
N LEU A 55 -1.50 0.18 -33.73
CA LEU A 55 -0.55 -0.90 -33.99
C LEU A 55 0.72 -0.36 -34.69
N GLY A 56 1.90 -0.76 -34.21
CA GLY A 56 3.18 -0.26 -34.72
C GLY A 56 3.63 1.08 -34.14
N THR A 57 2.90 1.63 -33.16
CA THR A 57 3.28 2.85 -32.43
C THR A 57 3.35 2.62 -30.93
N PHE A 58 3.98 3.55 -30.20
CA PHE A 58 4.04 3.54 -28.74
C PHE A 58 3.69 4.91 -28.16
N SER A 59 3.17 4.90 -26.93
CA SER A 59 2.96 6.10 -26.10
C SER A 59 4.08 6.22 -25.08
N ARG A 60 4.62 7.42 -24.89
CA ARG A 60 5.67 7.75 -23.93
C ARG A 60 5.21 8.89 -23.03
N TYR A 61 5.18 8.64 -21.74
CA TYR A 61 4.94 9.65 -20.71
C TYR A 61 6.28 10.04 -20.07
N GLU A 62 6.60 11.32 -20.09
CA GLU A 62 7.89 11.82 -19.60
C GLU A 62 7.71 12.82 -18.45
N SER A 63 8.43 12.57 -17.36
CA SER A 63 8.60 13.52 -16.27
C SER A 63 10.08 13.82 -16.11
N THR A 64 10.45 15.08 -15.94
CA THR A 64 11.85 15.49 -15.80
C THR A 64 12.09 16.38 -14.60
N ARG A 65 13.32 16.37 -14.11
CA ARG A 65 13.79 17.32 -13.10
C ARG A 65 13.59 18.78 -13.54
N SER A 66 13.72 19.06 -14.84
CA SER A 66 13.54 20.40 -15.41
C SER A 66 12.08 20.90 -15.41
N GLY A 67 11.09 20.02 -15.23
CA GLY A 67 9.69 20.44 -15.03
C GLY A 67 8.65 19.75 -15.90
N ARG A 68 9.01 18.83 -16.80
CA ARG A 68 8.01 18.00 -17.50
C ARG A 68 7.27 17.12 -16.48
N ARG A 69 5.96 16.95 -16.65
CA ARG A 69 5.09 16.20 -15.73
C ARG A 69 4.14 15.34 -16.54
N MET A 70 4.46 14.05 -16.64
CA MET A 70 3.71 13.05 -17.39
C MET A 70 3.30 13.54 -18.80
N GLU A 71 4.25 14.20 -19.48
CA GLU A 71 4.01 14.74 -20.82
C GLU A 71 3.91 13.59 -21.83
N LEU A 72 2.79 13.51 -22.54
CA LEU A 72 2.54 12.47 -23.54
C LEU A 72 3.22 12.81 -24.87
N SER A 73 3.95 11.84 -25.41
CA SER A 73 4.45 11.83 -26.79
C SER A 73 4.25 10.45 -27.41
N THR A 74 4.24 10.37 -28.74
CA THR A 74 4.12 9.10 -29.47
C THR A 74 5.34 8.87 -30.34
N GLY A 75 5.58 7.61 -30.70
CA GLY A 75 6.64 7.21 -31.62
C GLY A 75 6.30 5.94 -32.38
N THR A 76 7.13 5.59 -33.36
CA THR A 76 6.95 4.40 -34.21
C THR A 76 7.86 3.26 -33.80
N ILE A 77 7.35 2.03 -33.90
CA ILE A 77 8.11 0.80 -33.67
C ILE A 77 8.77 0.42 -34.99
N GLN A 78 10.09 0.32 -34.99
CA GLN A 78 10.86 -0.05 -36.17
C GLN A 78 11.05 -1.57 -36.24
N ALA A 79 11.00 -2.14 -37.45
CA ALA A 79 11.25 -3.57 -37.67
C ALA A 79 12.73 -3.94 -37.51
N ASN A 80 13.64 -3.03 -37.90
CA ASN A 80 15.08 -3.26 -37.89
C ASN A 80 15.77 -2.24 -36.99
N ARG A 81 16.82 -2.67 -36.29
CA ARG A 81 17.69 -1.81 -35.48
C ARG A 81 19.13 -1.99 -35.93
N THR A 82 19.84 -0.88 -36.12
CA THR A 82 21.28 -0.85 -36.34
C THR A 82 21.96 -0.07 -35.21
N GLY A 83 23.13 -0.53 -34.77
CA GLY A 83 23.95 0.16 -33.75
C GLY A 83 24.22 -0.66 -32.49
N THR A 84 25.24 -0.21 -31.75
CA THR A 84 25.81 -0.89 -30.57
C THR A 84 25.36 -0.28 -29.23
N GLY A 85 24.43 0.69 -29.26
CA GLY A 85 23.90 1.32 -28.05
C GLY A 85 23.11 0.35 -27.15
N LEU A 86 22.80 0.80 -25.93
CA LEU A 86 22.03 0.03 -24.95
C LEU A 86 20.73 -0.53 -25.55
N LEU A 87 20.49 -1.83 -25.36
CA LEU A 87 19.29 -2.52 -25.79
C LEU A 87 18.65 -3.20 -24.58
N LEU A 88 17.40 -2.84 -24.30
CA LEU A 88 16.57 -3.54 -23.32
C LEU A 88 15.66 -4.49 -24.09
N ASN A 89 15.93 -5.79 -24.02
CA ASN A 89 15.12 -6.80 -24.70
C ASN A 89 14.00 -7.28 -23.76
N PRO A 90 12.72 -7.06 -24.08
CA PRO A 90 11.61 -7.51 -23.24
C PRO A 90 11.39 -9.03 -23.30
N ALA A 91 12.06 -9.75 -24.22
CA ALA A 91 11.94 -11.19 -24.37
C ALA A 91 12.43 -11.93 -23.10
N LYS A 92 11.49 -12.27 -22.23
CA LYS A 92 11.66 -13.34 -21.26
C LYS A 92 11.38 -14.68 -21.95
N PRO A 93 12.08 -15.76 -21.62
CA PRO A 93 11.65 -17.08 -22.05
C PRO A 93 10.24 -17.34 -21.51
N GLU A 94 9.35 -17.93 -22.32
CA GLU A 94 7.93 -18.19 -22.00
C GLU A 94 7.72 -19.00 -20.70
N THR A 95 8.79 -19.59 -20.15
CA THR A 95 8.81 -20.39 -18.93
C THR A 95 8.94 -19.59 -17.62
N GLU A 96 9.26 -18.29 -17.66
CA GLU A 96 9.31 -17.45 -16.46
C GLU A 96 7.99 -16.70 -16.21
N VAL A 97 7.13 -17.28 -15.37
CA VAL A 97 5.91 -16.64 -14.88
C VAL A 97 6.29 -15.39 -14.07
N SER A 98 6.04 -14.21 -14.64
CA SER A 98 6.18 -12.95 -13.91
C SER A 98 5.06 -12.81 -12.88
N ARG A 99 5.37 -12.23 -11.71
CA ARG A 99 4.37 -12.01 -10.66
C ARG A 99 3.21 -11.16 -11.18
N LYS A 100 1.99 -11.49 -10.75
CA LYS A 100 0.82 -10.64 -11.00
C LYS A 100 0.85 -9.44 -10.07
N VAL A 101 0.66 -8.24 -10.63
CA VAL A 101 0.60 -6.99 -9.87
C VAL A 101 -0.79 -6.85 -9.25
N LYS A 102 -0.88 -6.65 -7.93
CA LYS A 102 -2.15 -6.41 -7.23
C LYS A 102 -2.67 -4.99 -7.48
N GLY A 103 -1.79 -3.98 -7.43
CA GLY A 103 -2.13 -2.58 -7.63
C GLY A 103 -1.03 -1.64 -7.14
N LEU A 104 -1.20 -0.34 -7.41
CA LEU A 104 -0.40 0.76 -6.87
C LEU A 104 -1.39 1.81 -6.34
N LEU A 105 -1.08 2.42 -5.19
CA LEU A 105 -1.86 3.51 -4.63
C LEU A 105 -0.91 4.53 -3.98
N GLU A 106 -0.99 5.80 -4.40
CA GLU A 106 -0.42 6.91 -3.64
C GLU A 106 -1.53 7.51 -2.76
N GLY A 107 -1.38 7.49 -1.43
CA GLY A 107 -2.21 8.26 -0.49
C GLY A 107 -3.24 7.51 0.38
N GLY A 108 -3.00 6.25 0.78
CA GLY A 108 -4.03 5.40 1.42
C GLY A 108 -4.02 5.23 2.95
N CYS A 109 -3.03 5.71 3.72
CA CYS A 109 -3.16 5.66 5.18
C CYS A 109 -4.03 6.84 5.61
N CYS A 110 -5.35 6.66 5.59
CA CYS A 110 -6.29 7.66 6.13
C CYS A 110 -6.15 7.68 7.66
N SER A 111 -5.17 8.43 8.15
CA SER A 111 -4.66 8.33 9.52
C SER A 111 -5.60 8.87 10.61
N THR A 112 -6.82 9.33 10.29
CA THR A 112 -7.76 9.86 11.29
C THR A 112 -9.23 9.55 10.99
N SER A 113 -9.85 8.79 11.90
CA SER A 113 -11.27 8.73 12.31
C SER A 113 -12.35 8.55 11.22
N PHE A 114 -12.72 7.29 10.99
CA PHE A 114 -13.70 6.80 10.01
C PHE A 114 -15.12 6.54 10.56
N LEU A 115 -15.50 7.12 11.69
CA LEU A 115 -16.70 6.67 12.41
C LEU A 115 -18.05 7.15 11.85
N SER A 116 -18.11 7.78 10.66
CA SER A 116 -19.40 8.31 10.20
C SER A 116 -19.70 8.28 8.70
N ASN A 117 -18.74 8.16 7.77
CA ASN A 117 -19.02 8.04 6.33
C ASN A 117 -17.85 7.42 5.55
N PRO A 118 -18.10 6.66 4.46
CA PRO A 118 -17.05 6.28 3.52
C PRO A 118 -16.39 7.55 2.95
N PRO A 119 -15.06 7.61 2.83
CA PRO A 119 -14.38 8.80 2.33
C PRO A 119 -14.88 9.13 0.92
N PRO A 120 -15.11 10.42 0.59
CA PRO A 120 -15.51 10.83 -0.76
C PRO A 120 -14.58 10.30 -1.84
N SER A 121 -13.30 10.07 -1.52
CA SER A 121 -12.30 9.50 -2.42
C SER A 121 -12.64 8.08 -2.93
N LEU A 122 -13.29 7.23 -2.13
CA LEU A 122 -13.69 5.89 -2.58
C LEU A 122 -14.89 5.93 -3.54
N GLN A 123 -15.77 6.93 -3.39
CA GLN A 123 -16.90 7.14 -4.30
C GLN A 123 -16.45 7.74 -5.64
N LEU A 124 -15.31 8.42 -5.66
CA LEU A 124 -14.72 9.06 -6.84
C LEU A 124 -13.76 8.14 -7.62
N ALA A 125 -13.46 6.95 -7.10
CA ALA A 125 -12.51 6.04 -7.73
C ALA A 125 -13.09 5.41 -9.01
N GLN A 126 -12.38 5.57 -10.12
CA GLN A 126 -12.78 5.03 -11.44
C GLN A 126 -12.44 3.54 -11.64
N ARG A 127 -11.67 2.94 -10.72
CA ARG A 127 -11.26 1.53 -10.75
C ARG A 127 -11.63 0.87 -9.43
N PRO A 128 -11.85 -0.45 -9.40
CA PRO A 128 -12.07 -1.17 -8.15
C PRO A 128 -10.92 -0.93 -7.16
N VAL A 129 -11.24 -0.39 -5.99
CA VAL A 129 -10.25 -0.12 -4.93
C VAL A 129 -10.24 -1.29 -3.96
N SER A 130 -9.04 -1.83 -3.69
CA SER A 130 -8.84 -2.85 -2.66
C SER A 130 -8.42 -2.18 -1.35
N LEU A 131 -9.21 -2.35 -0.29
CA LEU A 131 -8.88 -1.81 1.04
C LEU A 131 -7.97 -2.78 1.81
N LEU A 132 -6.97 -2.23 2.48
CA LEU A 132 -6.08 -2.91 3.43
C LEU A 132 -6.22 -2.23 4.79
N ALA A 133 -6.31 -3.00 5.87
CA ALA A 133 -6.29 -2.47 7.24
C ALA A 133 -5.13 -3.04 8.05
N SER A 134 -4.53 -2.19 8.88
CA SER A 134 -3.42 -2.54 9.75
C SER A 134 -3.62 -1.85 11.11
N PRO A 135 -3.70 -2.59 12.24
CA PRO A 135 -3.80 -1.98 13.56
C PRO A 135 -2.42 -1.57 14.10
N TRP A 136 -2.37 -0.45 14.84
CA TRP A 136 -1.15 0.05 15.50
C TRP A 136 -1.09 -0.33 16.99
N THR A 137 -2.23 -0.45 17.66
CA THR A 137 -2.27 -0.84 19.07
C THR A 137 -3.61 -1.46 19.40
N SER A 138 -3.59 -2.42 20.32
CA SER A 138 -4.80 -2.90 20.98
C SER A 138 -5.25 -1.96 22.11
N PRO A 139 -6.51 -2.09 22.58
CA PRO A 139 -6.95 -1.48 23.83
C PRO A 139 -5.96 -1.72 24.98
N THR A 140 -5.63 -0.67 25.73
CA THR A 140 -4.53 -0.70 26.72
C THR A 140 -4.68 -1.77 27.79
N TRP A 141 -5.90 -2.14 28.15
CA TRP A 141 -6.17 -3.18 29.14
C TRP A 141 -5.80 -4.60 28.66
N LEU A 142 -5.67 -4.82 27.35
CA LEU A 142 -5.12 -6.05 26.76
C LEU A 142 -3.59 -6.10 26.80
N LYS A 143 -2.91 -4.99 27.09
CA LYS A 143 -1.45 -4.85 26.95
C LYS A 143 -0.71 -5.02 28.27
N THR A 144 0.46 -5.64 28.23
CA THR A 144 1.30 -5.87 29.40
C THR A 144 1.74 -4.59 30.10
N ASN A 145 1.88 -3.49 29.36
CA ASN A 145 2.30 -2.19 29.88
C ASN A 145 1.15 -1.22 30.19
N GLY A 146 -0.10 -1.57 29.86
CA GLY A 146 -1.25 -0.69 30.10
C GLY A 146 -1.24 0.63 29.31
N ALA A 147 -0.42 0.76 28.26
CA ALA A 147 -0.23 2.01 27.51
C ALA A 147 -0.29 1.79 26.00
N VAL A 148 -0.67 2.82 25.25
CA VAL A 148 -0.78 2.74 23.78
C VAL A 148 0.59 2.65 23.10
N ASN A 149 1.62 3.25 23.69
CA ASN A 149 2.99 3.30 23.19
C ASN A 149 3.96 2.56 24.13
N GLY A 150 5.26 2.61 23.82
CA GLY A 150 6.31 1.95 24.57
C GLY A 150 6.31 0.42 24.45
N LYS A 151 7.29 -0.22 25.09
CA LYS A 151 7.42 -1.69 25.08
C LYS A 151 6.20 -2.33 25.72
N GLY A 152 5.45 -3.11 24.96
CA GLY A 152 4.22 -3.76 25.43
C GLY A 152 3.65 -4.70 24.38
N SER A 153 3.30 -5.91 24.81
CA SER A 153 2.65 -6.96 24.01
C SER A 153 1.26 -7.25 24.57
N LEU A 154 0.51 -8.13 23.92
CA LEU A 154 -0.70 -8.70 24.55
C LEU A 154 -0.33 -9.45 25.84
N LYS A 155 -1.21 -9.37 26.83
CA LYS A 155 -1.12 -10.15 28.07
C LYS A 155 -1.33 -11.64 27.80
N GLY A 156 -0.79 -12.46 28.68
CA GLY A 156 -1.01 -13.90 28.67
C GLY A 156 -0.34 -14.59 27.48
N GLN A 157 -1.01 -15.56 26.86
CA GLN A 157 -0.44 -16.42 25.80
C GLN A 157 -1.46 -16.70 24.68
N PRO A 158 -1.01 -16.90 23.43
CA PRO A 158 -1.89 -17.25 22.31
C PRO A 158 -2.81 -18.44 22.60
N GLY A 159 -4.09 -18.28 22.29
CA GLY A 159 -5.19 -19.18 22.65
C GLY A 159 -5.98 -18.75 23.89
N ASP A 160 -5.56 -17.72 24.63
CA ASP A 160 -6.25 -17.25 25.83
C ASP A 160 -7.29 -16.14 25.57
N ILE A 161 -7.91 -15.65 26.64
CA ILE A 161 -8.93 -14.61 26.56
C ILE A 161 -8.41 -13.29 25.97
N TYR A 162 -7.15 -12.91 26.19
CA TYR A 162 -6.61 -11.65 25.69
C TYR A 162 -6.39 -11.72 24.18
N HIS A 163 -5.81 -12.82 23.71
CA HIS A 163 -5.53 -13.03 22.28
C HIS A 163 -6.81 -13.28 21.50
N GLN A 164 -7.73 -14.10 22.00
CA GLN A 164 -9.03 -14.28 21.37
C GLN A 164 -9.85 -12.98 21.33
N THR A 165 -9.74 -12.14 22.37
CA THR A 165 -10.40 -10.83 22.35
C THR A 165 -9.80 -9.91 21.29
N TRP A 166 -8.47 -9.92 21.13
CA TRP A 166 -7.82 -9.17 20.06
C TRP A 166 -8.22 -9.69 18.67
N ALA A 167 -8.24 -11.01 18.45
CA ALA A 167 -8.72 -11.59 17.19
C ALA A 167 -10.17 -11.20 16.87
N ARG A 168 -11.07 -11.22 17.88
CA ARG A 168 -12.46 -10.76 17.70
C ARG A 168 -12.57 -9.27 17.41
N TYR A 169 -11.61 -8.45 17.86
CA TYR A 169 -11.57 -7.03 17.52
C TYR A 169 -11.44 -6.81 16.01
N PHE A 170 -10.64 -7.64 15.31
CA PHE A 170 -10.55 -7.60 13.84
C PHE A 170 -11.91 -7.87 13.19
N VAL A 171 -12.62 -8.91 13.62
CA VAL A 171 -13.95 -9.24 13.10
C VAL A 171 -14.93 -8.10 13.36
N LYS A 172 -14.92 -7.51 14.57
CA LYS A 172 -15.76 -6.34 14.90
C LYS A 172 -15.46 -5.12 14.06
N PHE A 173 -14.18 -4.87 13.75
CA PHE A 173 -13.77 -3.82 12.82
C PHE A 173 -14.33 -4.08 11.42
N LEU A 174 -14.21 -5.31 10.91
CA LEU A 174 -14.71 -5.69 9.59
C LEU A 174 -16.25 -5.62 9.52
N ASP A 175 -16.95 -6.06 10.56
CA ASP A 175 -18.40 -5.95 10.70
C ASP A 175 -18.84 -4.48 10.61
N ALA A 176 -18.24 -3.60 11.42
CA ALA A 176 -18.59 -2.19 11.44
C ALA A 176 -18.39 -1.52 10.07
N TYR A 177 -17.31 -1.84 9.36
CA TYR A 177 -17.10 -1.30 8.01
C TYR A 177 -18.04 -1.91 6.97
N ALA A 178 -18.43 -3.17 7.12
CA ALA A 178 -19.41 -3.81 6.25
C ALA A 178 -20.80 -3.17 6.39
N GLU A 179 -21.19 -2.70 7.59
CA GLU A 179 -22.41 -1.89 7.80
C GLU A 179 -22.38 -0.59 6.98
N HIS A 180 -21.19 -0.02 6.77
CA HIS A 180 -20.97 1.13 5.88
C HIS A 180 -20.69 0.74 4.42
N LYS A 181 -20.97 -0.51 4.03
CA LYS A 181 -20.80 -1.05 2.67
C LYS A 181 -19.35 -1.01 2.17
N LEU A 182 -18.39 -1.06 3.08
CA LEU A 182 -16.96 -1.15 2.76
C LEU A 182 -16.46 -2.58 2.97
N GLN A 183 -15.77 -3.12 1.97
CA GLN A 183 -15.18 -4.45 2.04
C GLN A 183 -13.66 -4.38 1.95
N PHE A 184 -13.00 -5.16 2.80
CA PHE A 184 -11.54 -5.27 2.82
C PHE A 184 -11.06 -6.39 1.91
N TRP A 185 -9.98 -6.11 1.18
CA TRP A 185 -9.24 -7.14 0.47
C TRP A 185 -8.34 -7.90 1.45
N ALA A 186 -7.69 -7.18 2.36
CA ALA A 186 -6.73 -7.76 3.29
C ALA A 186 -6.68 -7.01 4.62
N VAL A 187 -6.13 -7.68 5.62
CA VAL A 187 -5.66 -7.09 6.88
C VAL A 187 -4.21 -7.53 7.13
N THR A 188 -3.45 -6.74 7.86
CA THR A 188 -2.16 -7.17 8.41
C THR A 188 -2.31 -7.60 9.87
N ALA A 189 -1.45 -8.53 10.31
CA ALA A 189 -1.54 -9.10 11.65
C ALA A 189 -1.27 -8.07 12.76
N GLU A 190 -0.37 -7.13 12.51
CA GLU A 190 -0.02 -5.99 13.34
C GLU A 190 0.91 -5.11 12.52
N ASN A 191 0.80 -3.79 12.67
CA ASN A 191 1.79 -2.89 12.09
C ASN A 191 3.05 -2.78 12.92
N GLU A 192 4.20 -2.84 12.26
CA GLU A 192 5.51 -2.74 12.86
C GLU A 192 5.61 -3.49 14.20
N PRO A 193 5.27 -4.79 14.26
CA PRO A 193 5.26 -5.57 15.49
C PRO A 193 6.60 -5.54 16.25
N SER A 194 7.72 -5.27 15.56
CA SER A 194 9.02 -5.08 16.21
C SER A 194 9.10 -3.79 17.04
N ALA A 195 8.34 -2.74 16.70
CA ALA A 195 8.31 -1.47 17.39
C ALA A 195 7.87 -1.61 18.85
N GLY A 196 6.83 -2.41 19.11
CA GLY A 196 6.34 -2.67 20.46
C GLY A 196 7.29 -3.51 21.33
N LEU A 197 8.42 -3.98 20.78
CA LEU A 197 9.49 -4.62 21.54
C LEU A 197 10.54 -3.62 22.05
N LEU A 198 10.50 -2.36 21.60
CA LEU A 198 11.45 -1.31 21.96
C LEU A 198 10.96 -0.50 23.17
N SER A 199 11.81 -0.40 24.20
CA SER A 199 11.53 0.44 25.37
C SER A 199 11.50 1.92 24.97
N GLY A 200 10.46 2.64 25.40
CA GLY A 200 10.31 4.06 25.10
C GLY A 200 9.88 4.39 23.66
N TYR A 201 9.38 3.42 22.89
CA TYR A 201 8.83 3.70 21.55
C TYR A 201 7.74 4.79 21.63
N PRO A 202 7.81 5.85 20.81
CA PRO A 202 7.13 7.12 21.13
C PRO A 202 5.63 7.15 20.82
N PHE A 203 5.13 6.31 19.92
CA PHE A 203 3.72 6.30 19.50
C PHE A 203 3.11 4.89 19.55
N GLN A 204 1.86 4.78 19.11
CA GLN A 204 1.06 3.56 19.18
C GLN A 204 1.79 2.37 18.56
N CYS A 205 1.95 1.29 19.33
CA CYS A 205 2.58 0.06 18.87
C CYS A 205 2.08 -1.15 19.68
N LEU A 206 2.03 -2.34 19.11
CA LEU A 206 1.82 -3.59 19.86
C LEU A 206 2.91 -4.61 19.50
N GLY A 207 3.65 -5.05 20.51
CA GLY A 207 4.85 -5.86 20.31
C GLY A 207 4.55 -7.34 20.07
N PHE A 208 5.13 -7.89 19.00
CA PHE A 208 5.18 -9.34 18.77
C PHE A 208 6.59 -9.78 18.34
N THR A 209 7.09 -10.86 18.93
CA THR A 209 8.20 -11.63 18.33
C THR A 209 7.64 -12.45 17.14
N PRO A 210 8.47 -12.96 16.22
CA PRO A 210 7.95 -13.81 15.15
C PRO A 210 7.24 -15.06 15.67
N GLU A 211 7.67 -15.64 16.78
CA GLU A 211 7.01 -16.80 17.42
C GLU A 211 5.66 -16.41 18.00
N HIS A 212 5.58 -15.23 18.65
CA HIS A 212 4.32 -14.72 19.18
C HIS A 212 3.34 -14.43 18.05
N GLN A 213 3.78 -13.82 16.95
CA GLN A 213 2.92 -13.61 15.80
C GLN A 213 2.48 -14.94 15.17
N ARG A 214 3.39 -15.92 15.00
CA ARG A 214 3.05 -17.27 14.51
C ARG A 214 1.92 -17.88 15.33
N ASP A 215 2.10 -17.91 16.66
CA ASP A 215 1.15 -18.57 17.56
C ASP A 215 -0.18 -17.82 17.64
N PHE A 216 -0.16 -16.48 17.61
CA PHE A 216 -1.38 -15.66 17.53
C PHE A 216 -2.16 -15.91 16.23
N ILE A 217 -1.46 -16.01 15.09
CA ILE A 217 -2.09 -16.33 13.81
C ILE A 217 -2.69 -17.75 13.84
N ALA A 218 -1.93 -18.74 14.30
CA ALA A 218 -2.35 -20.14 14.30
C ALA A 218 -3.53 -20.41 15.26
N ARG A 219 -3.52 -19.81 16.46
CA ARG A 219 -4.48 -20.14 17.53
C ARG A 219 -5.67 -19.22 17.62
N ASP A 220 -5.52 -17.96 17.22
CA ASP A 220 -6.51 -16.92 17.48
C ASP A 220 -6.98 -16.25 16.18
N LEU A 221 -6.12 -15.46 15.52
CA LEU A 221 -6.52 -14.60 14.40
C LEU A 221 -6.99 -15.39 13.18
N GLY A 222 -6.21 -16.40 12.77
CA GLY A 222 -6.53 -17.25 11.62
C GLY A 222 -7.87 -17.98 11.77
N PRO A 223 -8.07 -18.78 12.83
CA PRO A 223 -9.34 -19.45 13.09
C PRO A 223 -10.51 -18.48 13.27
N THR A 224 -10.31 -17.34 13.95
CA THR A 224 -11.37 -16.36 14.17
C THR A 224 -11.83 -15.70 12.86
N LEU A 225 -10.90 -15.34 11.97
CA LEU A 225 -11.23 -14.82 10.64
C LEU A 225 -11.91 -15.89 9.77
N ALA A 226 -11.38 -17.11 9.76
CA ALA A 226 -11.91 -18.22 8.96
C ALA A 226 -13.34 -18.62 9.36
N ASN A 227 -13.68 -18.50 10.66
CA ASN A 227 -15.01 -18.81 11.17
C ASN A 227 -15.98 -17.61 11.13
N SER A 228 -15.55 -16.46 10.63
CA SER A 228 -16.39 -15.27 10.48
C SER A 228 -17.01 -15.18 9.08
N THR A 229 -17.95 -14.25 8.91
CA THR A 229 -18.49 -13.86 7.58
C THR A 229 -17.43 -13.21 6.67
N HIS A 230 -16.27 -12.85 7.21
CA HIS A 230 -15.17 -12.20 6.50
C HIS A 230 -14.03 -13.16 6.13
N HIS A 231 -14.27 -14.48 6.08
CA HIS A 231 -13.27 -15.52 5.77
C HIS A 231 -12.56 -15.36 4.41
N ASN A 232 -13.08 -14.50 3.51
CA ASN A 232 -12.45 -14.16 2.23
C ASN A 232 -11.38 -13.06 2.33
N VAL A 233 -11.34 -12.32 3.44
CA VAL A 233 -10.33 -11.28 3.70
C VAL A 233 -8.97 -11.95 3.87
N ARG A 234 -7.97 -11.46 3.15
CA ARG A 234 -6.62 -12.02 3.18
C ARG A 234 -5.86 -11.54 4.42
N LEU A 235 -5.07 -12.42 5.04
CA LEU A 235 -4.18 -12.06 6.12
C LEU A 235 -2.74 -11.91 5.61
N LEU A 236 -2.14 -10.74 5.83
CA LEU A 236 -0.73 -10.49 5.58
C LEU A 236 0.04 -10.48 6.90
N MET A 237 1.14 -11.22 6.95
CA MET A 237 2.06 -11.20 8.10
C MET A 237 3.11 -10.10 7.92
N LEU A 238 3.89 -9.86 8.97
CA LEU A 238 5.00 -8.90 9.06
C LEU A 238 4.56 -7.45 9.18
N ASP A 239 4.25 -6.80 8.06
CA ASP A 239 3.91 -5.37 8.00
C ASP A 239 4.95 -4.50 8.72
N ASP A 240 6.21 -4.77 8.41
CA ASP A 240 7.37 -4.18 9.07
C ASP A 240 8.55 -4.15 8.09
N GLN A 241 9.65 -3.57 8.53
CA GLN A 241 10.87 -3.38 7.76
C GLN A 241 11.38 -4.68 7.15
N ARG A 242 11.77 -4.65 5.87
CA ARG A 242 12.28 -5.85 5.18
C ARG A 242 13.57 -6.43 5.77
N LEU A 243 14.29 -5.75 6.66
CA LEU A 243 15.48 -6.33 7.33
C LEU A 243 15.13 -7.54 8.22
N LEU A 244 13.88 -7.66 8.66
CA LEU A 244 13.42 -8.78 9.47
C LEU A 244 13.28 -10.07 8.62
N LEU A 245 13.31 -9.93 7.29
CA LEU A 245 13.34 -11.03 6.35
C LEU A 245 14.78 -11.52 6.08
N PRO A 246 14.96 -12.84 5.86
CA PRO A 246 13.94 -13.88 5.74
C PRO A 246 13.56 -14.56 7.07
N HIS A 247 14.18 -14.19 8.19
CA HIS A 247 14.03 -14.88 9.47
C HIS A 247 12.56 -14.95 9.92
N TRP A 248 11.87 -13.81 9.89
CA TRP A 248 10.49 -13.71 10.32
C TRP A 248 9.54 -14.59 9.48
N ALA A 249 9.75 -14.63 8.16
CA ALA A 249 9.02 -15.52 7.26
C ALA A 249 9.30 -17.00 7.58
N LYS A 250 10.55 -17.37 7.90
CA LYS A 250 10.87 -18.75 8.30
C LYS A 250 10.08 -19.16 9.53
N VAL A 251 10.13 -18.37 10.61
CA VAL A 251 9.46 -18.72 11.87
C VAL A 251 7.95 -18.94 11.71
N VAL A 252 7.28 -18.07 10.95
CA VAL A 252 5.82 -18.15 10.78
C VAL A 252 5.42 -19.20 9.73
N LEU A 253 6.09 -19.22 8.57
CA LEU A 253 5.63 -20.03 7.42
C LEU A 253 6.12 -21.48 7.44
N THR A 254 7.12 -21.84 8.26
CA THR A 254 7.48 -23.25 8.44
C THR A 254 6.52 -23.99 9.37
N ASP A 255 5.69 -23.27 10.14
CA ASP A 255 4.61 -23.86 10.93
C ASP A 255 3.34 -23.97 10.06
N PRO A 256 2.89 -25.19 9.73
CA PRO A 256 1.72 -25.38 8.87
C PRO A 256 0.42 -24.85 9.48
N GLU A 257 0.32 -24.76 10.82
CA GLU A 257 -0.88 -24.28 11.49
C GLU A 257 -1.03 -22.76 11.37
N ALA A 258 0.07 -22.03 11.26
CA ALA A 258 0.06 -20.60 10.92
C ALA A 258 -0.01 -20.39 9.40
N ALA A 259 0.82 -21.11 8.64
CA ALA A 259 1.01 -20.90 7.21
C ALA A 259 -0.30 -21.02 6.40
N LYS A 260 -1.22 -21.92 6.80
CA LYS A 260 -2.52 -22.11 6.13
C LYS A 260 -3.42 -20.86 6.16
N TYR A 261 -3.19 -19.94 7.10
CA TYR A 261 -3.95 -18.69 7.21
C TYR A 261 -3.26 -17.50 6.56
N VAL A 262 -1.96 -17.57 6.32
CA VAL A 262 -1.17 -16.45 5.77
C VAL A 262 -1.25 -16.43 4.26
N HIS A 263 -1.80 -15.35 3.69
CA HIS A 263 -1.85 -15.15 2.25
C HIS A 263 -0.56 -14.55 1.68
N GLY A 264 0.11 -13.70 2.46
CA GLY A 264 1.25 -12.92 1.99
C GLY A 264 2.05 -12.29 3.12
N ILE A 265 3.14 -11.63 2.76
CA ILE A 265 4.04 -10.90 3.66
C ILE A 265 4.02 -9.44 3.25
N ALA A 266 3.61 -8.57 4.17
CA ALA A 266 3.65 -7.12 4.02
C ALA A 266 5.03 -6.59 4.45
N VAL A 267 5.60 -5.63 3.71
CA VAL A 267 6.94 -5.07 3.96
C VAL A 267 6.97 -3.54 3.90
N HIS A 268 7.76 -2.94 4.78
CA HIS A 268 8.08 -1.51 4.82
C HIS A 268 9.53 -1.26 4.37
N TRP A 269 9.82 -0.05 3.91
CA TRP A 269 11.09 0.32 3.25
C TRP A 269 11.93 1.41 3.95
N TYR A 270 11.64 1.77 5.21
CA TYR A 270 12.30 2.91 5.88
C TYR A 270 13.78 2.70 6.14
N LEU A 271 14.19 1.43 6.25
CA LEU A 271 15.56 1.01 6.56
C LEU A 271 16.26 0.34 5.38
N ASP A 272 15.81 0.61 4.16
CA ASP A 272 16.29 -0.05 2.93
C ASP A 272 17.78 0.12 2.65
N PHE A 273 18.39 1.17 3.18
CA PHE A 273 19.82 1.41 3.08
C PHE A 273 20.67 0.43 3.91
N LEU A 274 20.07 -0.34 4.83
CA LEU A 274 20.80 -1.28 5.70
C LEU A 274 21.02 -2.67 5.08
N ALA A 275 20.23 -3.06 4.08
CA ALA A 275 20.36 -4.37 3.45
C ALA A 275 19.92 -4.31 1.98
N PRO A 276 20.57 -5.04 1.05
CA PRO A 276 20.09 -5.12 -0.33
C PRO A 276 18.82 -5.97 -0.45
N ALA A 277 17.88 -5.58 -1.34
CA ALA A 277 16.61 -6.28 -1.54
C ALA A 277 16.76 -7.76 -1.90
N LYS A 278 17.85 -8.13 -2.60
CA LYS A 278 18.15 -9.53 -2.95
C LYS A 278 18.33 -10.42 -1.71
N ALA A 279 18.97 -9.93 -0.66
CA ALA A 279 19.22 -10.69 0.56
C ALA A 279 17.96 -10.83 1.44
N THR A 280 16.99 -9.93 1.29
CA THR A 280 15.74 -9.94 2.04
C THR A 280 14.58 -10.50 1.19
N LEU A 281 14.07 -9.71 0.24
CA LEU A 281 12.92 -10.07 -0.61
C LEU A 281 13.23 -11.24 -1.54
N GLY A 282 14.44 -11.25 -2.13
CA GLY A 282 14.88 -12.31 -3.03
C GLY A 282 14.96 -13.67 -2.32
N GLU A 283 15.62 -13.71 -1.17
CA GLU A 283 15.76 -14.92 -0.37
C GLU A 283 14.42 -15.40 0.21
N THR A 284 13.57 -14.49 0.71
CA THR A 284 12.22 -14.85 1.18
C THR A 284 11.39 -15.46 0.07
N HIS A 285 11.42 -14.89 -1.13
CA HIS A 285 10.68 -15.46 -2.26
C HIS A 285 11.24 -16.82 -2.69
N ARG A 286 12.56 -17.00 -2.64
CA ARG A 286 13.20 -18.30 -2.95
C ARG A 286 12.72 -19.39 -1.99
N LEU A 287 12.56 -19.06 -0.71
CA LEU A 287 12.10 -19.99 0.32
C LEU A 287 10.58 -20.22 0.27
N PHE A 288 9.80 -19.17 -0.01
CA PHE A 288 8.34 -19.19 0.01
C PHE A 288 7.76 -18.61 -1.28
N PRO A 289 7.93 -19.29 -2.44
CA PRO A 289 7.59 -18.73 -3.74
C PRO A 289 6.08 -18.50 -3.95
N ASN A 290 5.26 -19.26 -3.22
CA ASN A 290 3.80 -19.19 -3.31
C ASN A 290 3.18 -18.17 -2.33
N THR A 291 3.98 -17.58 -1.44
CA THR A 291 3.53 -16.52 -0.53
C THR A 291 3.90 -15.17 -1.13
N MET A 292 2.90 -14.34 -1.40
CA MET A 292 3.13 -13.06 -2.07
C MET A 292 3.89 -12.08 -1.17
N LEU A 293 4.72 -11.23 -1.78
CA LEU A 293 5.36 -10.09 -1.13
C LEU A 293 4.62 -8.82 -1.54
N PHE A 294 4.26 -7.98 -0.58
CA PHE A 294 3.51 -6.75 -0.80
C PHE A 294 4.11 -5.59 -0.03
N ALA A 295 4.50 -4.51 -0.71
CA ALA A 295 4.94 -3.29 -0.05
C ALA A 295 3.70 -2.53 0.45
N SER A 296 3.46 -2.54 1.76
CA SER A 296 2.27 -1.98 2.39
C SER A 296 2.45 -0.51 2.81
N GLU A 297 3.67 -0.11 3.16
CA GLU A 297 3.95 1.25 3.58
C GLU A 297 5.26 1.81 3.03
N ALA A 298 5.19 3.06 2.55
CA ALA A 298 6.35 3.78 2.08
C ALA A 298 6.32 5.31 2.31
N CYS A 299 7.25 5.83 3.13
CA CYS A 299 7.47 7.28 3.24
C CYS A 299 8.95 7.73 3.22
N VAL A 300 9.15 9.00 2.86
CA VAL A 300 10.45 9.71 2.91
C VAL A 300 10.35 10.90 3.86
N GLY A 301 11.47 11.33 4.45
CA GLY A 301 11.46 12.43 5.42
C GLY A 301 11.00 12.04 6.83
N SER A 302 10.98 10.75 7.15
CA SER A 302 10.73 10.21 8.49
C SER A 302 11.96 10.23 9.42
N LYS A 303 13.17 10.42 8.85
CA LYS A 303 14.43 10.43 9.61
C LYS A 303 14.57 11.72 10.41
N PHE A 304 15.03 11.63 11.66
CA PHE A 304 15.10 12.78 12.57
C PHE A 304 16.01 13.93 12.10
N TRP A 305 16.98 13.65 11.22
CA TRP A 305 17.89 14.64 10.64
C TRP A 305 17.41 15.22 9.30
N GLU A 306 16.27 14.75 8.78
CA GLU A 306 15.69 15.25 7.54
C GLU A 306 14.53 16.19 7.82
N GLN A 307 14.43 17.27 7.05
CA GLN A 307 13.20 18.07 7.01
C GLN A 307 12.06 17.21 6.47
N SER A 308 10.95 17.11 7.19
CA SER A 308 9.83 16.23 6.81
C SER A 308 9.28 16.55 5.42
N VAL A 309 9.15 17.83 5.07
CA VAL A 309 8.65 18.26 3.75
C VAL A 309 9.71 19.04 2.98
N ARG A 310 10.02 18.59 1.76
CA ARG A 310 10.87 19.28 0.78
C ARG A 310 10.11 19.48 -0.52
N LEU A 311 9.40 20.61 -0.64
CA LEU A 311 8.52 20.91 -1.79
C LEU A 311 9.33 20.97 -3.09
N GLY A 312 9.10 20.01 -3.99
CA GLY A 312 9.80 19.95 -5.29
C GLY A 312 11.12 19.17 -5.26
N SER A 313 11.36 18.31 -4.26
CA SER A 313 12.54 17.43 -4.24
C SER A 313 12.43 16.33 -5.29
N TRP A 314 13.22 16.43 -6.36
CA TRP A 314 13.32 15.38 -7.39
C TRP A 314 13.94 14.10 -6.83
N ASP A 315 14.90 14.23 -5.92
CA ASP A 315 15.61 13.12 -5.30
C ASP A 315 14.69 12.24 -4.45
N ARG A 316 13.67 12.83 -3.83
CA ARG A 316 12.61 12.07 -3.15
C ARG A 316 11.72 11.35 -4.15
N GLY A 317 11.34 11.98 -5.26
CA GLY A 317 10.60 11.31 -6.34
C GLY A 317 11.36 10.12 -6.92
N MET A 318 12.68 10.26 -7.13
CA MET A 318 13.54 9.16 -7.58
C MET A 318 13.62 8.01 -6.57
N GLN A 319 13.61 8.28 -5.26
CA GLN A 319 13.59 7.22 -4.24
C GLN A 319 12.34 6.33 -4.38
N TYR A 320 11.16 6.92 -4.56
CA TYR A 320 9.93 6.16 -4.77
C TYR A 320 9.99 5.30 -6.04
N SER A 321 10.32 5.89 -7.18
CA SER A 321 10.35 5.14 -8.45
C SER A 321 11.43 4.07 -8.47
N HIS A 322 12.61 4.35 -7.89
CA HIS A 322 13.67 3.35 -7.74
C HIS A 322 13.20 2.18 -6.89
N SER A 323 12.61 2.42 -5.71
CA SER A 323 12.13 1.36 -4.82
C SER A 323 10.99 0.54 -5.41
N ILE A 324 10.14 1.12 -6.26
CA ILE A 324 9.09 0.35 -6.94
C ILE A 324 9.69 -0.61 -7.98
N ILE A 325 10.82 -0.25 -8.59
CA ILE A 325 11.49 -1.02 -9.64
C ILE A 325 12.41 -2.12 -9.05
N THR A 326 13.06 -1.86 -7.92
CA THR A 326 14.14 -2.70 -7.35
C THR A 326 13.72 -3.42 -6.07
#